data_AF-A0A0C2C2D8-F1
#
_entry.id   AF-A0A0C2C2D8-F1
#
_cell.length_a   1.000
_cell.length_b   1.000
_cell.length_c   1.000
_cell.angle_alpha   90.00
_cell.angle_beta   90.00
_cell.angle_gamma   90.00
#
_symmetry.space_group_name_H-M   'P 1'
#
loop_
_entity.id
_entity.type
_entity.pdbx_description
1 polymer ?
#
loop_
_entity_poly.entity_id
_entity_poly.type
_entity_poly.pdbx_seq_one_letter_code
_entity_poly.pdbx_strand_id
1 'polypeptide(L)'
;MSSIIAKLACFGSTLMEGSELNYYFSFLKDQLKSSSTNEYMNTTARCLQMMLRIDPYRHAFMEAEGIQSIVAALNGKANFQLQYQLAFALWCLTFNPDIARRTPSLGVIQALGDILSESSKEKVIRIIIATFSNILKKVDERDIKKEAALQMVQCKTLKTLELTDAKKYGDTELEVLLILYFD
;
A
#
# COMPACT_ATOMS: atom_id res chain seq x y z
N MET A 1 6.42 -20.66 7.96
CA MET A 1 5.09 -21.25 7.67
C MET A 1 4.22 -20.30 6.85
N SER A 2 4.06 -19.03 7.26
CA SER A 2 3.30 -18.00 6.51
C SER A 2 3.75 -17.80 5.05
N SER A 3 5.06 -17.84 4.77
CA SER A 3 5.61 -17.68 3.42
C SER A 3 5.30 -18.83 2.45
N ILE A 4 5.12 -20.06 2.97
CA ILE A 4 4.80 -21.24 2.15
C ILE A 4 3.31 -21.22 1.79
N ILE A 5 2.44 -20.86 2.72
CA ILE A 5 0.99 -20.72 2.48
C ILE A 5 0.73 -19.58 1.50
N ALA A 6 1.41 -18.42 1.64
CA ALA A 6 1.28 -17.34 0.68
C ALA A 6 1.72 -17.76 -0.73
N LYS A 7 2.83 -18.52 -0.83
CA LYS A 7 3.28 -19.05 -2.11
C LYS A 7 2.32 -20.08 -2.69
N LEU A 8 1.79 -21.00 -1.88
CA LEU A 8 0.79 -21.98 -2.35
C LEU A 8 -0.53 -21.31 -2.76
N ALA A 9 -0.97 -20.27 -2.05
CA ALA A 9 -2.19 -19.54 -2.37
C ALA A 9 -2.05 -18.58 -3.57
N CYS A 10 -0.81 -18.21 -3.94
CA CYS A 10 -0.52 -17.35 -5.10
C CYS A 10 -0.02 -18.12 -6.34
N PHE A 11 0.59 -19.30 -6.16
CA PHE A 11 1.21 -20.11 -7.23
C PHE A 11 0.58 -21.51 -7.37
N GLY A 12 -0.38 -21.87 -6.53
CA GLY A 12 -1.16 -23.09 -6.68
C GLY A 12 -2.15 -22.98 -7.84
N SER A 13 -2.40 -24.10 -8.52
CA SER A 13 -3.33 -24.20 -9.66
C SER A 13 -4.78 -23.84 -9.31
N THR A 14 -5.10 -23.81 -8.01
CA THR A 14 -6.39 -23.42 -7.43
C THR A 14 -6.17 -22.24 -6.49
N LEU A 15 -6.94 -21.17 -6.69
CA LEU A 15 -6.97 -20.03 -5.78
C LEU A 15 -7.56 -20.45 -4.42
N MET A 16 -7.07 -19.85 -3.35
CA MET A 16 -7.62 -20.03 -2.01
C MET A 16 -8.94 -19.26 -1.93
N GLU A 17 -10.05 -19.96 -1.76
CA GLU A 17 -11.40 -19.38 -1.79
C GLU A 17 -12.12 -19.52 -0.45
N GLY A 18 -13.06 -18.59 -0.19
CA GLY A 18 -14.00 -18.69 0.93
C GLY A 18 -13.36 -18.55 2.32
N SER A 19 -13.64 -19.51 3.20
CA SER A 19 -13.30 -19.47 4.62
C SER A 19 -11.79 -19.51 4.90
N GLU A 20 -11.01 -20.19 4.07
CA GLU A 20 -9.55 -20.31 4.23
C GLU A 20 -8.84 -18.99 3.96
N LEU A 21 -9.26 -18.26 2.93
CA LEU A 21 -8.73 -16.94 2.61
C LEU A 21 -9.02 -15.94 3.74
N ASN A 22 -10.26 -15.94 4.24
CA ASN A 22 -10.67 -15.07 5.35
C ASN A 22 -9.90 -15.40 6.64
N TYR A 23 -9.69 -16.68 6.94
CA TYR A 23 -8.86 -17.11 8.07
C TYR A 23 -7.41 -16.61 7.91
N TYR A 24 -6.82 -16.76 6.73
CA TYR A 24 -5.47 -16.32 6.46
C TYR A 24 -5.32 -14.79 6.55
N PHE A 25 -6.30 -14.02 6.04
CA PHE A 25 -6.31 -12.57 6.21
C PHE A 25 -6.49 -12.14 7.65
N SER A 26 -7.34 -12.82 8.43
CA SER A 26 -7.43 -12.56 9.87
C SER A 26 -6.08 -12.79 10.55
N PHE A 27 -5.43 -13.91 10.24
CA PHE A 27 -4.09 -14.21 10.75
C PHE A 27 -3.08 -13.11 10.40
N LEU A 28 -3.01 -12.69 9.13
CA LEU A 28 -2.10 -11.62 8.70
C LEU A 28 -2.40 -10.29 9.40
N LYS A 29 -3.67 -9.93 9.57
CA LYS A 29 -4.09 -8.72 10.29
C LYS A 29 -3.67 -8.77 11.75
N ASP A 30 -3.84 -9.90 12.43
CA ASP A 30 -3.46 -10.02 13.84
C ASP A 30 -1.94 -9.91 14.01
N GLN A 31 -1.17 -10.49 13.08
CA GLN A 31 0.28 -10.32 13.05
C GLN A 31 0.71 -8.86 12.81
N LEU A 32 -0.07 -8.07 12.04
CA LEU A 32 0.17 -6.64 11.84
C LEU A 32 -0.16 -5.79 13.07
N LYS A 33 -1.18 -6.16 13.86
CA LYS A 33 -1.56 -5.44 15.09
C LYS A 33 -0.52 -5.58 16.21
N SER A 34 0.20 -6.69 16.27
CA SER A 34 1.27 -6.92 17.26
C SER A 34 2.61 -6.26 16.88
N SER A 35 2.55 -5.05 16.31
CA SER A 35 3.69 -4.43 15.62
C SER A 35 4.88 -4.08 16.51
N SER A 36 4.69 -3.99 17.83
CA SER A 36 5.73 -3.69 18.81
C SER A 36 6.50 -4.91 19.31
N THR A 37 5.99 -6.12 19.11
CA THR A 37 6.53 -7.38 19.67
C THR A 37 6.89 -8.42 18.63
N ASN A 38 6.53 -8.20 17.36
CA ASN A 38 6.64 -9.21 16.31
C ASN A 38 7.85 -8.99 15.41
N GLU A 39 8.91 -9.79 15.58
CA GLU A 39 10.09 -9.76 14.71
C GLU A 39 9.78 -10.16 13.25
N TYR A 40 8.63 -10.80 12.99
CA TYR A 40 8.25 -11.33 11.69
C TYR A 40 7.39 -10.38 10.84
N MET A 41 7.19 -9.13 11.27
CA MET A 41 6.36 -8.16 10.55
C MET A 41 6.75 -7.98 9.08
N ASN A 42 8.04 -7.96 8.77
CA ASN A 42 8.50 -7.80 7.38
C ASN A 42 8.09 -8.98 6.50
N THR A 43 8.05 -10.19 7.08
CA THR A 43 7.60 -11.39 6.39
C THR A 43 6.08 -11.36 6.19
N THR A 44 5.33 -10.96 7.21
CA THR A 44 3.86 -10.78 7.15
C THR A 44 3.48 -9.78 6.06
N ALA A 45 4.13 -8.61 6.05
CA ALA A 45 3.91 -7.59 5.02
C ALA A 45 4.24 -8.14 3.63
N ARG A 46 5.34 -8.87 3.45
CA ARG A 46 5.68 -9.49 2.15
C ARG A 46 4.67 -10.55 1.71
N CYS A 47 4.11 -11.33 2.63
CA CYS A 47 3.04 -12.28 2.32
C CYS A 47 1.79 -11.54 1.82
N LEU A 48 1.42 -10.46 2.51
CA LEU A 48 0.30 -9.61 2.14
C LEU A 48 0.49 -8.99 0.74
N GLN A 49 1.69 -8.49 0.43
CA GLN A 49 2.00 -7.95 -0.90
C GLN A 49 1.78 -8.98 -2.02
N MET A 50 2.19 -10.24 -1.81
CA MET A 50 1.99 -11.29 -2.81
C MET A 50 0.50 -11.56 -3.02
N MET A 51 -0.28 -11.63 -1.94
CA MET A 51 -1.72 -11.88 -2.00
C MET A 51 -2.46 -10.75 -2.72
N LEU A 52 -2.12 -9.49 -2.41
CA LEU A 52 -2.79 -8.31 -2.98
C LEU A 52 -2.44 -8.03 -4.44
N ARG A 53 -1.58 -8.84 -5.07
CA ARG A 53 -1.40 -8.84 -6.53
C ARG A 53 -2.61 -9.45 -7.27
N ILE A 54 -3.38 -10.31 -6.60
CA ILE A 54 -4.54 -11.01 -7.16
C ILE A 54 -5.80 -10.20 -6.86
N ASP A 55 -6.55 -9.84 -7.90
CA ASP A 55 -7.67 -8.90 -7.77
C ASP A 55 -8.82 -9.38 -6.85
N PRO A 56 -9.30 -10.64 -6.94
CA PRO A 56 -10.29 -11.18 -6.00
C PRO A 56 -9.87 -11.07 -4.53
N TYR A 57 -8.58 -11.24 -4.25
CA TYR A 57 -8.04 -11.15 -2.89
C TYR A 57 -8.04 -9.71 -2.37
N ARG A 58 -7.95 -8.70 -3.24
CA ARG A 58 -8.06 -7.30 -2.85
C ARG A 58 -9.46 -6.97 -2.32
N HIS A 59 -10.50 -7.48 -2.98
CA HIS A 59 -11.89 -7.30 -2.54
C HIS A 59 -12.13 -7.96 -1.18
N ALA A 60 -11.76 -9.23 -1.02
CA ALA A 60 -11.86 -9.93 0.26
C ALA A 60 -11.08 -9.22 1.38
N PHE A 61 -9.89 -8.69 1.07
CA PHE A 61 -9.11 -7.93 2.05
C PHE A 61 -9.75 -6.59 2.41
N MET A 62 -10.39 -5.90 1.46
CA MET A 62 -11.17 -4.69 1.72
C MET A 62 -12.38 -4.99 2.61
N GLU A 63 -13.15 -6.03 2.30
CA GLU A 63 -14.33 -6.42 3.09
C GLU A 63 -13.96 -6.80 4.52
N ALA A 64 -12.78 -7.38 4.71
CA ALA A 64 -12.24 -7.70 6.02
C ALA A 64 -11.61 -6.50 6.77
N GLU A 65 -11.87 -5.25 6.38
CA GLU A 65 -11.25 -4.04 6.97
C GLU A 65 -9.71 -4.09 7.01
N GLY A 66 -9.12 -4.69 5.98
CA GLY A 66 -7.68 -4.90 5.89
C GLY A 66 -6.91 -3.58 5.71
N ILE A 67 -7.49 -2.60 5.01
CA ILE A 67 -6.86 -1.29 4.78
C ILE A 67 -6.63 -0.57 6.11
N GLN A 68 -7.62 -0.56 7.01
CA GLN A 68 -7.53 0.05 8.33
C GLN A 68 -6.43 -0.61 9.16
N SER A 69 -6.25 -1.93 9.02
CA SER A 69 -5.17 -2.66 9.70
C SER A 69 -3.79 -2.24 9.19
N ILE A 70 -3.63 -1.97 7.89
CA ILE A 70 -2.38 -1.42 7.33
C ILE A 70 -2.13 0.00 7.83
N VAL A 71 -3.16 0.87 7.81
CA VAL A 71 -3.05 2.25 8.28
C VAL A 71 -2.66 2.30 9.76
N ALA A 72 -3.27 1.47 10.59
CA ALA A 72 -2.90 1.34 12.00
C ALA A 72 -1.44 0.90 12.19
N ALA A 73 -0.96 -0.06 11.38
CA ALA A 73 0.43 -0.51 11.42
C ALA A 73 1.43 0.56 10.93
N LEU A 74 1.05 1.39 9.95
CA LEU A 74 1.84 2.52 9.46
C LEU A 74 1.97 3.63 10.50
N ASN A 75 0.89 3.93 11.22
CA ASN A 75 0.87 4.93 12.30
C ASN A 75 1.60 4.45 13.58
N GLY A 76 1.95 3.17 13.65
CA GLY A 76 2.80 2.62 14.72
C GLY A 76 4.27 3.00 14.55
N LYS A 77 5.14 2.47 15.41
CA LYS A 77 6.61 2.61 15.30
C LYS A 77 7.18 1.73 14.18
N ALA A 78 6.79 1.98 12.93
CA ALA A 78 7.28 1.24 11.78
C ALA A 78 8.66 1.76 11.34
N ASN A 79 9.61 0.85 11.13
CA ASN A 79 10.88 1.21 10.49
C ASN A 79 10.69 1.47 8.99
N PHE A 80 11.67 2.12 8.34
CA PHE A 80 11.56 2.49 6.92
C PHE A 80 11.31 1.30 5.98
N GLN A 81 11.76 0.10 6.36
CA GLN A 81 11.54 -1.10 5.56
C GLN A 81 10.08 -1.55 5.62
N LEU A 82 9.49 -1.56 6.81
CA LEU A 82 8.09 -1.89 7.02
C LEU A 82 7.18 -0.81 6.42
N GLN A 83 7.52 0.48 6.58
CA GLN A 83 6.81 1.59 5.92
C GLN A 83 6.75 1.39 4.40
N TYR A 84 7.89 1.08 3.77
CA TYR A 84 7.94 0.76 2.34
C TYR A 84 7.03 -0.43 2.01
N GLN A 85 7.10 -1.51 2.78
CA GLN A 85 6.34 -2.72 2.47
C GLN A 85 4.82 -2.53 2.60
N LEU A 86 4.38 -1.82 3.63
CA LEU A 86 2.98 -1.50 3.87
C LEU A 86 2.45 -0.48 2.84
N ALA A 87 3.24 0.54 2.50
CA ALA A 87 2.91 1.46 1.41
C ALA A 87 2.79 0.71 0.07
N PHE A 88 3.66 -0.25 -0.21
CA PHE A 88 3.55 -1.10 -1.39
C PHE A 88 2.28 -1.97 -1.39
N ALA A 89 1.88 -2.51 -0.23
CA ALA A 89 0.62 -3.24 -0.12
C ALA A 89 -0.59 -2.33 -0.45
N LEU A 90 -0.58 -1.07 0.01
CA LEU A 90 -1.58 -0.07 -0.35
C LEU A 90 -1.54 0.29 -1.84
N TRP A 91 -0.36 0.40 -2.43
CA TRP A 91 -0.21 0.58 -3.87
C TRP A 91 -0.86 -0.57 -4.65
N CYS A 92 -0.65 -1.82 -4.25
CA CYS A 92 -1.31 -2.99 -4.86
C CYS A 92 -2.84 -2.90 -4.81
N LEU A 93 -3.41 -2.39 -3.73
CA LEU A 93 -4.86 -2.23 -3.56
C LEU A 93 -5.46 -1.18 -4.49
N THR A 94 -4.72 -0.09 -4.73
CA THR A 94 -5.21 1.04 -5.55
C THR A 94 -5.26 0.74 -7.05
N PHE A 95 -4.78 -0.43 -7.51
CA PHE A 95 -4.98 -0.87 -8.89
C PHE A 95 -6.44 -1.17 -9.24
N ASN A 96 -7.25 -1.50 -8.24
CA ASN A 96 -8.67 -1.71 -8.39
C ASN A 96 -9.42 -0.37 -8.21
N PRO A 97 -10.20 0.10 -9.22
CA PRO A 97 -10.85 1.41 -9.18
C PRO A 97 -11.83 1.59 -8.01
N ASP A 98 -12.61 0.55 -7.67
CA ASP A 98 -13.56 0.59 -6.55
C ASP A 98 -12.85 0.77 -5.21
N ILE A 99 -11.69 0.10 -5.07
CA ILE A 99 -10.85 0.23 -3.89
C ILE A 99 -10.18 1.61 -3.84
N ALA A 100 -9.63 2.07 -4.96
CA ALA A 100 -9.00 3.39 -5.09
C ALA A 100 -9.96 4.52 -4.69
N ARG A 101 -11.24 4.41 -5.07
CA ARG A 101 -12.28 5.38 -4.71
C ARG A 101 -12.51 5.49 -3.20
N ARG A 102 -12.47 4.38 -2.48
CA ARG A 102 -12.68 4.33 -1.02
C ARG A 102 -11.41 4.63 -0.22
N THR A 103 -10.25 4.51 -0.85
CA THR A 103 -8.94 4.67 -0.19
C THR A 103 -8.76 6.04 0.51
N PRO A 104 -9.15 7.19 -0.09
CA PRO A 104 -9.06 8.50 0.57
C PRO A 104 -9.85 8.57 1.89
N SER A 105 -11.09 8.06 1.92
CA SER A 105 -11.94 8.12 3.12
C SER A 105 -11.46 7.22 4.26
N LEU A 106 -10.54 6.30 3.98
CA LEU A 106 -9.96 5.38 4.97
C LEU A 106 -8.69 5.93 5.64
N GLY A 107 -8.35 7.20 5.39
CA GLY A 107 -7.20 7.86 6.03
C GLY A 107 -5.83 7.44 5.46
N VAL A 108 -5.82 6.74 4.32
CA VAL A 108 -4.57 6.27 3.68
C VAL A 108 -3.71 7.45 3.22
N ILE A 109 -4.32 8.50 2.67
CA ILE A 109 -3.58 9.67 2.19
C ILE A 109 -2.86 10.37 3.33
N GLN A 110 -3.53 10.55 4.47
CA GLN A 110 -2.92 11.16 5.66
C GLN A 110 -1.75 10.34 6.18
N ALA A 111 -1.95 9.03 6.39
CA ALA A 111 -0.91 8.15 6.92
C ALA A 111 0.34 8.10 6.03
N LEU A 112 0.16 8.02 4.69
CA LEU A 112 1.28 8.07 3.76
C LEU A 112 1.89 9.47 3.67
N GLY A 113 1.10 10.53 3.79
CA GLY A 113 1.55 11.92 3.78
C GLY A 113 2.46 12.24 4.97
N ASP A 114 2.10 11.78 6.16
CA ASP A 114 2.92 11.95 7.36
C ASP A 114 4.29 11.28 7.18
N ILE A 115 4.32 10.03 6.71
CA ILE A 115 5.56 9.29 6.41
C ILE A 115 6.37 9.97 5.31
N LEU A 116 5.71 10.47 4.26
CA LEU A 116 6.36 11.18 3.16
C LEU A 116 7.08 12.44 3.66
N SER A 117 6.51 13.12 4.65
CA SER A 117 7.07 14.36 5.20
C SER A 117 8.30 14.14 6.08
N GLU A 118 8.41 12.96 6.71
CA GLU A 118 9.51 12.62 7.62
C GLU A 118 10.59 11.75 6.97
N SER A 119 10.25 11.04 5.89
CA SER A 119 11.14 10.06 5.28
C SER A 119 12.17 10.71 4.38
N SER A 120 13.44 10.38 4.60
CA SER A 120 14.56 10.69 3.68
C SER A 120 14.90 9.52 2.76
N LYS A 121 14.14 8.41 2.81
CA LYS A 121 14.44 7.19 2.04
C LYS A 121 13.73 7.25 0.69
N GLU A 122 14.49 7.38 -0.38
CA GLU A 122 13.96 7.50 -1.74
C GLU A 122 12.98 6.39 -2.11
N LYS A 123 13.27 5.14 -1.75
CA LYS A 123 12.36 4.02 -2.05
C LYS A 123 10.98 4.17 -1.40
N VAL A 124 10.91 4.75 -0.19
CA VAL A 124 9.66 5.00 0.55
C VAL A 124 8.91 6.16 -0.11
N ILE A 125 9.61 7.24 -0.42
CA ILE A 125 9.06 8.41 -1.11
C ILE A 125 8.44 7.99 -2.46
N ARG A 126 9.18 7.22 -3.26
CA ARG A 126 8.73 6.76 -4.59
C ARG A 126 7.44 5.94 -4.52
N ILE A 127 7.36 4.98 -3.61
CA ILE A 127 6.15 4.12 -3.53
C ILE A 127 4.93 4.90 -3.03
N ILE A 128 5.12 5.90 -2.15
CA ILE A 128 4.03 6.77 -1.70
C ILE A 128 3.51 7.62 -2.87
N ILE A 129 4.42 8.25 -3.63
CA ILE A 129 4.05 9.05 -4.81
C ILE A 129 3.37 8.18 -5.87
N ALA A 130 3.84 6.94 -6.08
CA ALA A 130 3.20 5.98 -6.98
C ALA A 130 1.78 5.63 -6.51
N THR A 131 1.57 5.46 -5.20
CA THR A 131 0.25 5.21 -4.61
C THR A 131 -0.70 6.38 -4.84
N PHE A 132 -0.25 7.60 -4.55
CA PHE A 132 -1.03 8.82 -4.78
C PHE A 132 -1.40 9.00 -6.26
N SER A 133 -0.42 8.81 -7.14
CA SER A 133 -0.62 8.88 -8.59
C SER A 133 -1.63 7.85 -9.06
N ASN A 134 -1.57 6.62 -8.54
CA ASN A 134 -2.50 5.57 -8.91
C ASN A 134 -3.94 5.90 -8.48
N ILE A 135 -4.13 6.41 -7.26
CA ILE A 135 -5.45 6.87 -6.79
C ILE A 135 -6.00 7.95 -7.72
N LEU A 136 -5.21 8.99 -8.04
CA LEU A 136 -5.67 10.08 -8.91
C LEU A 136 -5.93 9.64 -10.36
N LYS A 137 -5.21 8.63 -10.85
CA LYS A 137 -5.41 8.06 -12.20
C LYS A 137 -6.64 7.14 -12.27
N LYS A 138 -6.98 6.44 -11.20
CA LYS A 138 -8.05 5.43 -11.16
C LYS A 138 -9.39 5.95 -10.68
N VAL A 139 -9.43 7.09 -9.98
CA VAL A 139 -10.67 7.73 -9.55
C VAL A 139 -11.19 8.65 -10.66
N ASP A 140 -12.35 8.31 -11.22
CA ASP A 140 -13.02 9.09 -12.26
C ASP A 140 -13.90 10.22 -11.67
N GLU A 141 -14.42 10.04 -10.46
CA GLU A 141 -15.25 11.04 -9.79
C GLU A 141 -14.45 12.30 -9.47
N ARG A 142 -14.85 13.42 -10.06
CA ARG A 142 -14.19 14.71 -9.86
C ARG A 142 -14.17 15.15 -8.39
N ASP A 143 -15.23 14.90 -7.64
CA ASP A 143 -15.31 15.34 -6.24
C ASP A 143 -14.34 14.56 -5.35
N ILE A 144 -14.28 13.23 -5.51
CA ILE A 144 -13.37 12.36 -4.75
C ILE A 144 -11.92 12.62 -5.15
N LYS A 145 -11.67 12.82 -6.45
CA LYS A 145 -10.34 13.17 -6.96
C LYS A 145 -9.87 14.52 -6.42
N LYS A 146 -10.75 15.51 -6.34
CA LYS A 146 -10.46 16.83 -5.77
C LYS A 146 -10.19 16.74 -4.28
N GLU A 147 -10.99 15.98 -3.54
CA GLU A 147 -10.79 15.74 -2.11
C GLU A 147 -9.45 15.04 -1.84
N ALA A 148 -9.16 13.96 -2.58
CA ALA A 148 -7.88 13.26 -2.48
C ALA A 148 -6.69 14.19 -2.78
N ALA A 149 -6.78 15.01 -3.83
CA ALA A 149 -5.74 15.98 -4.17
C ALA A 149 -5.57 17.04 -3.06
N LEU A 150 -6.66 17.55 -2.48
CA LEU A 150 -6.61 18.50 -1.37
C LEU A 150 -5.91 17.89 -0.14
N GLN A 151 -6.25 16.65 0.23
CA GLN A 151 -5.60 15.94 1.32
C GLN A 151 -4.10 15.76 1.06
N MET A 152 -3.71 15.40 -0.17
CA MET A 152 -2.29 15.28 -0.55
C MET A 152 -1.56 16.62 -0.41
N VAL A 153 -2.17 17.73 -0.85
CA VAL A 153 -1.60 19.08 -0.71
C VAL A 153 -1.42 19.47 0.76
N GLN A 154 -2.42 19.18 1.60
CA GLN A 154 -2.40 19.50 3.04
C GLN A 154 -1.34 18.70 3.80
N CYS A 155 -1.03 17.47 3.37
CA CYS A 155 0.04 16.66 3.95
C CYS A 155 1.46 17.13 3.57
N LYS A 156 1.63 18.36 3.08
CA LYS A 156 2.91 18.93 2.62
C LYS A 156 3.57 18.16 1.46
N THR A 157 2.82 17.31 0.74
CA THR A 157 3.32 16.58 -0.43
C THR A 157 4.00 17.52 -1.43
N LEU A 158 3.48 18.75 -1.60
CA LEU A 158 4.06 19.78 -2.47
C LEU A 158 5.47 20.21 -2.08
N LYS A 159 5.77 20.43 -0.79
CA LYS A 159 7.13 20.81 -0.37
C LYS A 159 8.14 19.69 -0.60
N THR A 160 7.71 18.44 -0.41
CA THR A 160 8.54 17.26 -0.73
C THR A 160 8.68 17.07 -2.24
N LEU A 161 7.64 17.35 -3.03
CA LEU A 161 7.70 17.30 -4.49
C LEU A 161 8.63 18.37 -5.05
N GLU A 162 8.57 19.61 -4.57
CA GLU A 162 9.46 20.71 -4.97
C GLU A 162 10.95 20.41 -4.67
N LEU A 163 11.22 19.79 -3.52
CA LEU A 163 12.57 19.29 -3.17
C LEU A 163 13.00 18.09 -4.03
N THR A 164 12.05 17.31 -4.53
CA THR A 164 12.29 16.15 -5.41
C THR A 164 12.46 16.57 -6.87
N ASP A 165 11.77 17.63 -7.31
CA ASP A 165 11.89 18.23 -8.64
C ASP A 165 13.23 18.98 -8.83
N ALA A 166 13.74 19.60 -7.76
CA ALA A 166 15.12 20.12 -7.73
C ALA A 166 16.17 19.00 -7.91
N LYS A 167 15.83 17.74 -7.60
CA LYS A 167 16.61 16.54 -7.89
C LYS A 167 16.06 15.85 -9.15
N LYS A 168 16.12 16.51 -10.32
CA LYS A 168 15.77 15.98 -11.67
C LYS A 168 15.50 14.46 -11.70
N TYR A 169 14.27 14.07 -11.40
CA TYR A 169 13.80 12.73 -11.71
C TYR A 169 13.12 12.83 -13.05
N GLY A 170 13.78 12.34 -14.10
CA GLY A 170 13.21 12.33 -15.43
C GLY A 170 11.89 11.57 -15.41
N ASP A 171 10.81 12.25 -15.81
CA ASP A 171 9.43 11.74 -15.84
C ASP A 171 9.29 10.39 -16.58
N THR A 172 10.24 10.07 -17.46
CA THR A 172 10.25 8.82 -18.24
C THR A 172 10.79 7.61 -17.45
N GLU A 173 11.55 7.80 -16.36
CA GLU A 173 12.19 6.69 -15.64
C GLU A 173 11.27 6.07 -14.58
N LEU A 174 10.36 6.84 -13.97
CA LEU A 174 9.50 6.37 -12.88
C LEU A 174 8.44 5.36 -13.35
N GLU A 175 7.83 5.57 -14.53
CA GLU A 175 6.86 4.62 -15.09
C GLU A 175 7.54 3.36 -15.65
N VAL A 176 8.72 3.50 -16.26
CA VAL A 176 9.46 2.37 -16.87
C VAL A 176 10.16 1.51 -15.80
N LEU A 177 10.66 2.11 -14.71
CA LEU A 177 11.29 1.35 -13.60
C LEU A 177 10.27 0.57 -12.76
N LEU A 178 9.02 1.03 -12.63
CA LEU A 178 7.98 0.30 -11.89
C LEU A 178 7.58 -1.02 -12.57
N ILE A 179 7.70 -1.09 -13.89
CA ILE A 179 7.46 -2.32 -14.66
C ILE A 179 8.70 -3.22 -14.61
N LEU A 180 9.91 -2.66 -14.74
CA LEU A 180 11.15 -3.44 -14.83
C LEU A 180 11.71 -3.97 -13.50
N TYR A 181 11.30 -3.44 -12.34
CA TYR A 181 11.78 -3.91 -11.03
C TYR A 181 10.82 -4.88 -10.31
N PHE A 182 9.68 -5.24 -10.92
CA PHE A 182 8.65 -6.06 -10.29
C PHE A 182 8.24 -7.34 -11.04
N ASP A 183 8.89 -7.61 -12.18
CA ASP A 183 9.05 -8.95 -12.78
C ASP A 183 10.40 -9.57 -12.38
#